data_AF-A0A7J4N5R8-F1
#
_entry.id   AF-A0A7J4N5R8-F1
#
_cell.length_a   1.000
_cell.length_b   1.000
_cell.length_c   1.000
_cell.angle_alpha   90.00
_cell.angle_beta   90.00
_cell.angle_gamma   90.00
#
_symmetry.space_group_name_H-M   'P 1'
#
loop_
_entity.id
_entity.type
_entity.pdbx_description
1 polymer ?
#
loop_
_entity_poly.entity_id
_entity_poly.type
_entity_poly.pdbx_seq_one_letter_code
_entity_poly.pdbx_strand_id
1 'polypeptide(L)' 'MLNGPLPLDLSELDGRKFVCQDPCKLCCLCQPECLPGEVEFFRKNYPNRLVLKKEP' A
#
# COMPACT_ATOMS: atom_id res chain seq x y z
N MET A 1 -27.23 -10.52 22.34
CA MET A 1 -26.52 -9.31 21.88
C MET A 1 -25.18 -9.75 21.32
N LEU A 2 -24.98 -9.57 20.02
CA LEU A 2 -23.65 -9.67 19.40
C LEU A 2 -23.24 -8.23 19.08
N ASN A 3 -22.59 -7.57 20.05
CA ASN A 3 -22.11 -6.21 19.91
C ASN A 3 -20.74 -6.26 19.22
N GLY A 4 -20.73 -6.11 17.89
CA GLY A 4 -19.53 -5.98 17.06
C GLY A 4 -19.87 -6.01 15.57
N PRO A 5 -19.08 -5.37 14.69
CA PRO A 5 -19.27 -5.52 13.26
C PRO A 5 -19.17 -7.00 12.88
N LEU A 6 -20.07 -7.47 11.99
CA LEU A 6 -20.01 -8.83 11.48
C LEU A 6 -18.61 -9.09 10.88
N PRO A 7 -18.03 -10.29 11.05
CA PRO A 7 -16.75 -10.62 10.46
C PRO A 7 -16.83 -10.43 8.93
N LEU A 8 -15.83 -9.74 8.38
CA LEU A 8 -15.73 -9.50 6.95
C LEU A 8 -15.43 -10.83 6.25
N ASP A 9 -16.36 -11.30 5.43
CA ASP A 9 -16.14 -12.47 4.58
C ASP A 9 -15.26 -12.10 3.38
N LEU A 10 -14.12 -12.78 3.26
CA LEU A 10 -13.15 -12.62 2.17
C LEU A 10 -12.97 -13.91 1.36
N SER A 11 -13.86 -14.90 1.54
CA SER A 11 -13.79 -16.20 0.85
C SER A 11 -13.71 -16.07 -0.67
N GLU A 12 -14.35 -15.05 -1.26
CA GLU A 12 -14.30 -14.77 -2.71
C GLU A 12 -12.90 -14.36 -3.22
N LEU A 13 -12.02 -13.91 -2.34
CA LEU A 13 -10.65 -13.51 -2.67
C LEU A 13 -9.65 -14.67 -2.55
N ASP A 14 -10.06 -15.81 -1.98
CA ASP A 14 -9.17 -16.95 -1.81
C ASP A 14 -8.69 -17.47 -3.18
N GLY A 15 -7.38 -17.70 -3.28
CA GLY A 15 -6.71 -18.07 -4.54
C GLY A 15 -6.61 -16.95 -5.60
N ARG A 16 -7.20 -15.77 -5.39
CA ARG A 16 -7.06 -14.64 -6.33
C ARG A 16 -5.80 -13.83 -6.01
N LYS A 17 -4.98 -13.57 -7.03
CA LYS A 17 -3.84 -12.63 -6.93
C LYS A 17 -4.07 -11.48 -7.89
N PHE A 18 -3.94 -10.25 -7.38
CA PHE A 18 -3.91 -9.08 -8.24
C PHE A 18 -2.53 -9.02 -8.91
N VAL A 19 -2.50 -9.18 -10.24
CA VAL A 19 -1.29 -9.00 -11.03
C VAL A 19 -1.40 -7.64 -11.70
N CYS A 20 -0.53 -6.71 -11.30
CA CYS A 20 -0.36 -5.46 -12.02
C CYS A 20 0.02 -5.76 -13.47
N GLN A 21 -0.78 -5.31 -14.44
CA GLN A 21 -0.33 -5.30 -15.83
C GLN A 21 0.81 -4.29 -15.99
N ASP A 22 1.77 -4.54 -16.87
CA ASP A 22 2.87 -3.58 -17.12
C ASP A 22 2.55 -2.74 -18.38
N PRO A 23 2.60 -1.39 -18.34
CA PRO A 23 2.83 -0.51 -17.19
C PRO A 23 1.52 0.07 -16.65
N CYS A 24 0.86 -0.60 -15.71
CA CYS A 24 -0.43 -0.14 -15.18
C CYS A 24 -0.31 1.20 -14.45
N LYS A 25 0.88 1.56 -13.95
CA LYS A 25 1.17 2.77 -13.13
C LYS A 25 0.20 3.00 -11.96
N LEU A 26 -0.68 2.04 -11.65
CA LEU A 26 -1.72 2.09 -10.62
C LEU A 26 -1.22 1.58 -9.26
N CYS A 27 -0.03 0.98 -9.19
CA CYS A 27 0.64 0.74 -7.91
C CYS A 27 0.94 2.05 -7.13
N CYS A 28 0.88 3.20 -7.82
CA CYS A 28 0.96 4.53 -7.22
C CYS A 28 -0.27 4.93 -6.39
N LEU A 29 -1.41 4.23 -6.53
CA LEU A 29 -2.54 4.39 -5.60
C LEU A 29 -2.35 3.57 -4.31
N CYS A 30 -1.34 2.71 -4.26
CA CYS A 30 -1.04 1.82 -3.14
C CYS A 30 0.27 2.16 -2.44
N GLN A 31 0.95 3.25 -2.80
CA GLN A 31 2.05 3.76 -1.99
C GLN A 31 1.45 4.72 -0.97
N PRO A 32 1.21 4.28 0.28
CA PRO A 32 0.81 5.22 1.31
C PRO A 32 1.88 6.31 1.38
N GLU A 33 1.45 7.56 1.47
CA GLU A 33 2.36 8.66 1.74
C GLU A 33 3.09 8.37 3.05
N CYS A 34 4.42 8.49 3.02
CA CYS A 34 5.22 8.35 4.23
C CYS A 34 4.82 9.45 5.21
N LEU A 35 4.48 9.10 6.45
CA LEU A 35 4.15 10.12 7.45
C LEU A 35 5.41 10.93 7.78
N PRO A 36 5.30 12.21 8.21
CA PRO A 36 6.45 13.07 8.49
C PRO A 36 7.46 12.47 9.47
N GLY A 37 7.00 11.76 10.50
CA GLY A 37 7.87 11.10 11.49
C GLY A 37 8.56 9.82 10.99
N GLU A 38 8.10 9.25 9.88
CA GLU A 38 8.66 8.01 9.31
C GLU A 38 9.75 8.30 8.26
N VAL A 39 9.83 9.55 7.78
CA VAL A 39 10.75 9.93 6.69
C VAL A 39 12.20 9.62 7.02
N GLU A 40 12.66 9.94 8.23
CA GLU A 40 14.05 9.68 8.64
C GLU A 40 14.37 8.19 8.68
N PHE A 41 13.43 7.39 9.20
CA PHE A 41 13.57 5.93 9.26
C PHE A 41 13.73 5.34 7.86
N PHE A 42 12.87 5.72 6.92
CA PHE A 42 12.94 5.21 5.55
C PHE A 42 14.17 5.74 4.80
N ARG A 43 14.54 7.01 4.99
CA ARG A 43 15.74 7.59 4.36
C ARG A 43 17.02 6.87 4.81
N LYS A 44 17.11 6.45 6.08
CA LYS A 44 18.26 5.73 6.62
C LYS A 44 18.28 4.25 6.24
N ASN A 45 17.15 3.56 6.35
CA ASN A 45 17.10 2.09 6.27
C ASN A 45 16.67 1.56 4.90
N TYR A 46 15.89 2.32 4.13
CA TYR A 46 15.31 1.89 2.85
C TYR A 46 15.29 3.01 1.80
N PRO A 47 16.43 3.65 1.48
CA PRO A 47 16.47 4.85 0.64
C PRO A 47 15.88 4.64 -0.77
N ASN A 48 15.97 3.43 -1.32
CA ASN A 48 15.45 3.08 -2.65
C ASN A 48 13.93 2.84 -2.67
N ARG A 49 13.26 2.84 -1.50
CA ARG A 49 11.81 2.62 -1.39
C ARG A 49 11.02 3.92 -1.19
N LEU A 50 11.70 5.05 -1.00
CA LEU A 50 11.06 6.35 -0.91
C LEU A 50 10.99 6.98 -2.31
N VAL A 51 9.82 6.90 -2.93
CA VAL A 51 9.59 7.50 -4.26
C VAL A 51 9.32 8.99 -4.08
N LEU A 52 10.34 9.81 -4.33
CA LEU A 52 10.17 11.26 -4.42
C LEU A 52 9.68 11.59 -5.84
N LYS A 53 8.48 12.17 -5.97
CA LYS A 53 8.09 12.83 -7.23
C LYS A 53 9.12 13.92 -7.51
N LYS A 54 9.81 13.82 -8.65
CA LYS A 54 10.84 14.80 -9.03
C LYS A 54 10.23 16.05 -9.65
N GLU A 55 9.05 15.95 -10.25
CA GLU A 55 8.30 17.03 -10.92
C GLU A 55 6.77 16.72 -10.85
N PRO A 56 5.89 17.74 -10.91
CA PRO A 56 4.43 17.56 -10.87
C PRO A 56 3.86 16.74 -12.03
#